data_AF-A0A2M9C7B5-F1
#
_entry.id   AF-A0A2M9C7B5-F1
#
_cell.length_a   1.000
_cell.length_b   1.000
_cell.length_c   1.000
_cell.angle_alpha   90.00
_cell.angle_beta   90.00
_cell.angle_gamma   90.00
#
_symmetry.space_group_name_H-M   'P 1'
#
loop_
_entity.id
_entity.type
_entity.pdbx_description
1 polymer ?
#
loop_
_entity_poly.entity_id
_entity_poly.type
_entity_poly.pdbx_seq_one_letter_code
_entity_poly.pdbx_strand_id
1 'polypeptide(L)'
;MKNFINIGVSVVMLGLILTSCNDDNDYQTVEAVEKVKIDSVKIINDTMDVFTVQSIKTYSVYQSNCEGFYGYDYIHDDNVTRSVTAYKYRTDGACQPSTKTFASQINFSPQQIGTYTFKFWNGGNTWITKTIVVE
;
A
#
# COMPACT_ATOMS: atom_id res chain seq x y z
N MET A 1 -26.49 11.40 59.81
CA MET A 1 -26.04 12.45 58.88
C MET A 1 -24.78 11.92 58.21
N LYS A 2 -24.90 11.30 57.03
CA LYS A 2 -24.94 11.92 55.70
C LYS A 2 -23.57 12.48 55.28
N ASN A 3 -23.01 11.89 54.22
CA ASN A 3 -22.24 12.57 53.17
C ASN A 3 -20.69 12.50 53.13
N PHE A 4 -20.04 11.40 53.52
CA PHE A 4 -18.57 11.26 53.27
C PHE A 4 -18.18 10.24 52.20
N ILE A 5 -19.10 9.43 51.69
CA ILE A 5 -18.81 8.43 50.63
C ILE A 5 -18.97 9.02 49.21
N ASN A 6 -19.62 10.17 49.06
CA ASN A 6 -19.86 10.79 47.74
C ASN A 6 -18.70 11.62 47.19
N ILE A 7 -17.62 11.85 47.95
CA ILE A 7 -16.52 12.74 47.50
C ILE A 7 -15.40 11.95 46.81
N GLY A 8 -15.17 10.68 47.16
CA GLY A 8 -14.10 9.87 46.58
C GLY A 8 -14.39 9.41 45.13
N VAL A 9 -15.65 9.09 44.83
CA VAL A 9 -16.06 8.60 43.50
C VAL A 9 -16.14 9.73 42.46
N SER A 10 -16.46 10.96 42.88
CA SER A 10 -16.54 12.11 41.97
C SER A 10 -15.16 12.62 41.50
N VAL A 11 -14.09 12.45 42.29
CA VAL A 11 -12.75 12.90 41.91
C VAL A 11 -12.11 12.00 40.86
N VAL A 12 -12.38 10.69 40.89
CA VAL A 12 -11.86 9.74 39.88
C VAL A 12 -12.51 9.93 38.51
N MET A 13 -13.81 10.28 38.47
CA MET A 13 -14.53 10.50 37.21
C MET A 13 -14.10 11.80 36.50
N LEU A 14 -13.66 12.82 37.25
CA LEU A 14 -13.17 14.09 36.70
C LEU A 14 -11.75 14.01 36.13
N GLY A 15 -10.94 13.03 36.56
CA GLY A 15 -9.56 12.86 36.07
C GLY A 15 -9.47 12.27 34.66
N LEU A 16 -10.52 11.61 34.17
CA LEU A 16 -10.53 10.92 32.88
C LEU A 16 -10.85 11.84 31.68
N ILE A 17 -11.20 13.11 31.92
CA ILE A 17 -11.65 14.04 30.86
C ILE A 17 -10.52 14.96 30.37
N LEU A 18 -9.33 14.89 30.97
CA LEU A 18 -8.21 15.79 30.65
C LEU A 18 -7.08 15.15 29.83
N THR A 19 -7.21 13.89 29.41
CA THR A 19 -6.32 13.33 28.38
C THR A 19 -6.77 13.83 27.01
N SER A 20 -6.50 15.10 26.71
CA SER A 20 -6.49 15.59 25.34
C SER A 20 -5.31 14.92 24.65
N CYS A 21 -5.54 14.10 23.63
CA CYS A 21 -4.48 13.77 22.69
C CYS A 21 -3.97 15.11 22.14
N ASN A 22 -2.69 15.41 22.36
CA ASN A 22 -2.05 16.49 21.64
C ASN A 22 -2.00 16.01 20.20
N ASP A 23 -2.88 16.54 19.35
CA ASP A 23 -2.80 16.32 17.91
C ASP A 23 -1.59 17.15 17.47
N ASP A 24 -0.40 16.57 17.61
CA ASP A 24 0.83 17.16 17.12
C ASP A 24 0.65 17.32 15.59
N ASN A 25 0.29 18.53 15.17
CA ASN A 25 0.05 18.96 13.79
C ASN A 25 1.31 18.88 12.89
N ASP A 26 2.33 18.13 13.29
CA ASP A 26 3.60 17.94 12.59
C ASP A 26 3.53 16.79 11.56
N TYR A 27 2.38 16.11 11.46
CA TYR A 27 2.18 15.07 10.45
C TYR A 27 1.71 15.66 9.12
N GLN A 28 2.46 15.36 8.06
CA GLN A 28 2.06 15.67 6.70
C GLN A 28 0.81 14.89 6.31
N THR A 29 -0.16 15.58 5.72
CA THR A 29 -1.44 14.99 5.31
C THR A 29 -1.39 14.54 3.85
N VAL A 30 -2.08 13.44 3.52
CA VAL A 30 -2.23 12.99 2.14
C VAL A 30 -3.25 13.88 1.43
N GLU A 31 -2.81 14.60 0.41
CA GLU A 31 -3.66 15.51 -0.38
C GLU A 31 -4.22 14.85 -1.63
N ALA A 32 -3.50 13.89 -2.21
CA ALA A 32 -3.90 13.25 -3.46
C ALA A 32 -3.43 11.81 -3.56
N VAL A 33 -4.18 11.01 -4.32
CA VAL A 33 -3.82 9.67 -4.74
C VAL A 33 -3.98 9.59 -6.25
N GLU A 34 -2.90 9.24 -6.95
CA GLU A 34 -2.87 9.19 -8.40
C GLU A 34 -2.13 7.96 -8.92
N LYS A 35 -2.39 7.59 -10.18
CA LYS A 35 -1.70 6.46 -10.82
C LYS A 35 -0.20 6.77 -10.94
N VAL A 36 0.62 5.78 -10.62
CA VAL A 36 2.07 5.82 -10.86
C VAL A 36 2.46 4.68 -11.79
N LYS A 37 3.37 4.97 -12.71
CA LYS A 37 3.85 3.96 -13.67
C LYS A 37 4.66 2.91 -12.92
N ILE A 38 4.50 1.65 -13.31
CA ILE A 38 5.43 0.59 -12.91
C ILE A 38 6.53 0.55 -13.97
N ASP A 39 7.73 1.01 -13.60
CA ASP A 39 8.87 1.15 -14.51
C ASP A 39 9.52 -0.21 -14.81
N SER A 40 9.53 -1.11 -13.82
CA SER A 40 10.03 -2.48 -14.01
C SER A 40 9.41 -3.48 -13.03
N VAL A 41 9.51 -4.76 -13.39
CA VAL A 41 8.97 -5.89 -12.61
C VAL A 41 10.00 -7.01 -12.53
N LYS A 42 10.21 -7.52 -11.31
CA LYS A 42 11.06 -8.68 -11.03
C LYS A 42 10.22 -9.79 -10.39
N ILE A 43 10.24 -10.94 -11.03
CA ILE A 43 9.66 -12.20 -10.54
C ILE A 43 10.83 -13.13 -10.24
N ILE A 44 10.79 -13.85 -9.11
CA ILE A 44 11.90 -14.70 -8.67
C ILE A 44 11.93 -15.96 -9.54
N ASN A 45 10.80 -16.66 -9.64
CA ASN A 45 10.66 -17.87 -10.43
C ASN A 45 9.51 -17.70 -11.42
N ASP A 46 9.78 -17.96 -12.69
CA ASP A 46 8.75 -18.02 -13.73
C ASP A 46 7.91 -19.29 -13.65
N THR A 47 8.27 -20.22 -12.76
CA THR A 47 7.53 -21.44 -12.42
C THR A 47 7.38 -21.56 -10.90
N MET A 48 6.23 -22.01 -10.40
CA MET A 48 6.00 -22.23 -8.96
C MET A 48 4.97 -23.34 -8.73
N ASP A 49 5.00 -23.97 -7.56
CA ASP A 49 3.97 -24.93 -7.18
C ASP A 49 2.67 -24.22 -6.77
N VAL A 50 1.53 -24.83 -7.08
CA VAL A 50 0.20 -24.41 -6.59
C VAL A 50 0.18 -24.40 -5.05
N PHE A 51 -0.59 -23.47 -4.47
CA PHE A 51 -0.67 -23.25 -3.01
C PHE A 51 0.63 -22.78 -2.34
N THR A 52 1.67 -22.44 -3.11
CA THR A 52 2.84 -21.72 -2.59
C THR A 52 2.71 -20.21 -2.77
N VAL A 53 3.58 -19.45 -2.11
CA VAL A 53 3.63 -17.99 -2.19
C VAL A 53 4.95 -17.57 -2.82
N GLN A 54 4.89 -16.72 -3.84
CA GLN A 54 6.07 -16.01 -4.33
C GLN A 54 5.86 -14.50 -4.41
N SER A 55 6.95 -13.77 -4.31
CA SER A 55 6.95 -12.31 -4.35
C SER A 55 7.19 -11.80 -5.77
N ILE A 56 6.28 -10.95 -6.25
CA ILE A 56 6.46 -10.15 -7.45
C ILE A 56 6.83 -8.75 -6.99
N LYS A 57 8.03 -8.29 -7.33
CA LYS A 57 8.50 -6.93 -7.02
C LYS A 57 8.24 -6.01 -8.19
N THR A 58 7.58 -4.88 -7.93
CA THR A 58 7.43 -3.79 -8.88
C THR A 58 8.30 -2.61 -8.43
N TYR A 59 8.75 -1.80 -9.38
CA TYR A 59 9.58 -0.64 -9.13
C TYR A 59 8.95 0.57 -9.81
N SER A 60 8.78 1.63 -9.05
CA SER A 60 8.25 2.92 -9.52
C SER A 60 9.11 4.06 -9.01
N VAL A 61 9.16 5.15 -9.76
CA VAL A 61 9.84 6.39 -9.38
C VAL A 61 8.89 7.35 -8.69
N TYR A 62 9.33 7.94 -7.57
CA TYR A 62 8.58 8.89 -6.75
C TYR A 62 9.41 10.15 -6.50
N GLN A 63 8.76 11.32 -6.38
CA GLN A 63 9.41 12.52 -5.87
C GLN A 63 9.79 12.33 -4.39
N SER A 64 10.99 12.77 -4.02
CA SER A 64 11.47 12.58 -2.65
C SER A 64 10.72 13.50 -1.68
N ASN A 65 10.57 13.02 -0.43
CA ASN A 65 9.95 13.69 0.72
C ASN A 65 8.44 13.96 0.69
N CYS A 66 7.77 13.84 -0.46
CA CYS A 66 6.32 14.13 -0.55
C CYS A 66 5.50 13.04 -1.23
N GLU A 67 6.13 12.08 -1.92
CA GLU A 67 5.45 10.99 -2.60
C GLU A 67 5.93 9.62 -2.11
N GLY A 68 5.03 8.65 -2.21
CA GLY A 68 5.31 7.26 -1.89
C GLY A 68 4.25 6.32 -2.42
N PHE A 69 4.48 5.03 -2.24
CA PHE A 69 3.56 3.99 -2.66
C PHE A 69 2.29 4.03 -1.80
N TYR A 70 1.13 4.07 -2.45
CA TYR A 70 -0.17 4.04 -1.78
C TYR A 70 -0.79 2.63 -1.82
N GLY A 71 -0.76 1.99 -2.99
CA GLY A 71 -1.40 0.69 -3.15
C GLY A 71 -1.44 0.23 -4.60
N TYR A 72 -1.97 -0.96 -4.80
CA TYR A 72 -2.31 -1.46 -6.14
C TYR A 72 -3.81 -1.56 -6.31
N ASP A 73 -4.26 -1.27 -7.51
CA ASP A 73 -5.47 -1.86 -8.05
C ASP A 73 -5.07 -3.17 -8.75
N TYR A 74 -5.53 -4.29 -8.21
CA TYR A 74 -5.19 -5.66 -8.63
C TYR A 74 -6.45 -6.35 -9.15
N ILE A 75 -6.64 -6.28 -10.46
CA ILE A 75 -7.86 -6.74 -11.12
C ILE A 75 -7.66 -8.18 -11.63
N HIS A 76 -8.64 -9.03 -11.36
CA HIS A 76 -8.75 -10.36 -11.93
C HIS A 76 -9.57 -10.25 -13.21
N ASP A 77 -8.91 -10.12 -14.37
CA ASP A 77 -9.61 -10.00 -15.66
C ASP A 77 -10.29 -11.32 -16.05
N ASP A 78 -9.64 -12.44 -15.72
CA ASP A 78 -10.17 -13.79 -15.84
C ASP A 78 -9.49 -14.72 -14.80
N ASN A 79 -9.62 -16.04 -14.93
CA ASN A 79 -9.04 -17.00 -13.99
C ASN A 79 -7.51 -16.93 -13.89
N VAL A 80 -6.81 -16.62 -14.98
CA VAL A 80 -5.34 -16.66 -15.11
C VAL A 80 -4.73 -15.30 -15.50
N THR A 81 -5.52 -14.30 -15.88
CA THR A 81 -5.04 -12.97 -16.24
C THR A 81 -5.25 -11.97 -15.10
N ARG A 82 -4.22 -11.18 -14.82
CA ARG A 82 -4.22 -10.13 -13.80
C ARG A 82 -3.78 -8.80 -14.41
N SER A 83 -4.54 -7.74 -14.19
CA SER A 83 -4.13 -6.37 -14.51
C SER A 83 -3.81 -5.62 -13.23
N VAL A 84 -2.64 -5.00 -13.19
CA VAL A 84 -2.08 -4.35 -12.00
C VAL A 84 -1.76 -2.90 -12.31
N THR A 85 -2.39 -1.98 -11.58
CA THR A 85 -2.06 -0.55 -11.62
C THR A 85 -1.56 -0.12 -10.24
N ALA A 86 -0.41 0.56 -10.19
CA ALA A 86 0.09 1.15 -8.95
C ALA A 86 -0.44 2.56 -8.76
N TYR A 87 -0.65 2.93 -7.50
CA TYR A 87 -1.02 4.26 -7.08
C TYR A 87 0.02 4.81 -6.11
N LYS A 88 0.29 6.10 -6.23
CA LYS A 88 1.12 6.85 -5.30
C LYS A 88 0.25 7.83 -4.52
N TYR A 89 0.65 8.11 -3.29
CA TYR A 89 0.12 9.25 -2.55
C TYR A 89 1.02 10.45 -2.78
N ARG A 90 0.45 11.64 -2.61
CA ARG A 90 1.17 12.91 -2.46
C ARG A 90 0.72 13.59 -1.19
N THR A 91 1.67 14.10 -0.41
CA THR A 91 1.40 14.87 0.80
C THR A 91 1.50 16.38 0.57
N ASP A 92 1.00 17.16 1.52
CA ASP A 92 1.17 18.61 1.65
C ASP A 92 2.64 19.06 1.88
N GLY A 93 3.51 18.12 2.23
CA GLY A 93 4.95 18.32 2.37
C GLY A 93 5.67 18.82 1.10
N ALA A 94 6.72 19.63 1.30
CA ALA A 94 7.57 20.11 0.21
C ALA A 94 8.34 18.97 -0.47
N CYS A 95 8.07 18.75 -1.76
CA CYS A 95 8.83 17.84 -2.60
C CYS A 95 10.25 18.34 -2.83
N GLN A 96 11.22 17.43 -2.77
CA GLN A 96 12.57 17.72 -3.25
C GLN A 96 12.66 17.49 -4.77
N PRO A 97 13.57 18.19 -5.48
CA PRO A 97 13.78 17.98 -6.91
C PRO A 97 14.32 16.57 -7.26
N SER A 98 14.85 15.85 -6.27
CA SER A 98 15.37 14.50 -6.44
C SER A 98 14.26 13.46 -6.45
N THR A 99 14.43 12.44 -7.27
CA THR A 99 13.55 11.26 -7.28
C THR A 99 14.19 10.07 -6.58
N LYS A 100 13.34 9.16 -6.13
CA LYS A 100 13.75 7.86 -5.58
C LYS A 100 12.98 6.75 -6.28
N THR A 101 13.68 5.66 -6.61
CA THR A 101 13.03 4.42 -7.03
C THR A 101 12.68 3.64 -5.79
N PHE A 102 11.41 3.25 -5.65
CA PHE A 102 10.94 2.46 -4.52
C PHE A 102 10.38 1.13 -5.02
N ALA A 103 10.74 0.06 -4.32
CA ALA A 103 10.28 -1.30 -4.61
C ALA A 103 9.03 -1.61 -3.78
N SER A 104 7.97 -2.03 -4.45
CA SER A 104 6.73 -2.50 -3.81
C SER A 104 6.48 -3.96 -4.19
N GLN A 105 5.69 -4.67 -3.39
CA GLN A 105 5.59 -6.13 -3.50
C GLN A 105 4.14 -6.60 -3.58
N ILE A 106 3.91 -7.58 -4.44
CA ILE A 106 2.68 -8.39 -4.49
C ILE A 106 3.06 -9.80 -4.06
N ASN A 107 2.30 -10.37 -3.13
CA ASN A 107 2.43 -11.77 -2.75
C ASN A 107 1.45 -12.57 -3.58
N PHE A 108 1.96 -13.32 -4.56
CA PHE A 108 1.15 -14.16 -5.43
C PHE A 108 1.04 -15.56 -4.83
N SER A 109 -0.20 -16.02 -4.65
CA SER A 109 -0.55 -17.31 -4.05
C SER A 109 -1.67 -17.98 -4.85
N PRO A 110 -1.36 -18.65 -5.97
CA PRO A 110 -2.35 -19.29 -6.82
C PRO A 110 -3.00 -20.50 -6.14
N GLN A 111 -4.29 -20.71 -6.41
CA GLN A 111 -5.06 -21.87 -5.93
C GLN A 111 -5.40 -22.87 -7.05
N GLN A 112 -4.97 -22.58 -8.28
CA GLN A 112 -5.22 -23.40 -9.46
C GLN A 112 -3.96 -23.41 -10.33
N ILE A 113 -3.65 -24.58 -10.90
CA ILE A 113 -2.60 -24.74 -11.89
C ILE A 113 -2.92 -23.98 -13.18
N GLY A 114 -1.89 -23.60 -13.92
CA GLY A 114 -2.03 -22.92 -15.21
C GLY A 114 -0.99 -21.83 -15.42
N THR A 115 -1.02 -21.22 -16.62
CA THR A 115 -0.11 -20.14 -16.97
C THR A 115 -0.77 -18.79 -16.66
N TYR A 116 -0.33 -18.15 -15.58
CA TYR A 116 -0.85 -16.84 -15.17
C TYR A 116 -0.13 -15.74 -15.95
N THR A 117 -0.92 -14.80 -16.47
CA THR A 117 -0.44 -13.61 -17.18
C THR A 117 -0.70 -12.36 -16.35
N PHE A 118 0.34 -11.61 -16.04
CA PHE A 118 0.26 -10.34 -15.35
C PHE A 118 0.56 -9.19 -16.30
N LYS A 119 -0.31 -8.18 -16.32
CA LYS A 119 -0.16 -6.93 -17.06
C LYS A 119 0.01 -5.80 -16.06
N PHE A 120 1.18 -5.17 -16.02
CA PHE A 120 1.49 -4.05 -15.13
C PHE A 120 1.44 -2.74 -15.90
N TRP A 121 0.63 -1.78 -15.46
CA TRP A 121 0.46 -0.52 -16.17
C TRP A 121 1.74 0.32 -16.14
N ASN A 122 2.18 0.78 -17.32
CA ASN A 122 3.42 1.55 -17.51
C ASN A 122 3.17 2.91 -18.21
N GLY A 123 1.98 3.49 -18.01
CA GLY A 123 1.65 4.81 -18.53
C GLY A 123 0.83 4.80 -19.81
N GLY A 124 -0.16 5.70 -19.90
CA GLY A 124 -1.03 5.77 -21.08
C GLY A 124 -1.68 4.41 -21.36
N ASN A 125 -1.47 3.89 -22.57
CA ASN A 125 -2.00 2.60 -23.02
C ASN A 125 -0.95 1.47 -23.00
N THR A 126 0.18 1.64 -22.30
CA THR A 126 1.28 0.66 -22.28
C THR A 126 1.25 -0.21 -21.02
N TRP A 127 1.67 -1.47 -21.20
CA TRP A 127 1.68 -2.49 -20.15
C TRP A 127 2.98 -3.31 -20.23
N ILE A 128 3.55 -3.66 -19.09
CA ILE A 128 4.60 -4.68 -18.96
C ILE A 128 3.89 -6.01 -18.74
N THR A 129 4.14 -7.00 -19.60
CA THR A 129 3.56 -8.34 -19.45
C THR A 129 4.59 -9.30 -18.86
N LYS A 130 4.17 -10.10 -17.88
CA LYS A 130 4.95 -11.20 -17.31
C LYS A 130 4.08 -12.45 -17.18
N THR A 131 4.71 -13.61 -17.20
CA THR A 131 4.03 -14.90 -17.05
C THR A 131 4.62 -15.69 -15.89
N ILE A 132 3.78 -16.46 -15.21
CA ILE A 132 4.17 -17.43 -14.19
C ILE A 132 3.43 -18.73 -14.49
N VAL A 133 4.16 -19.82 -14.67
CA VAL A 133 3.61 -21.17 -14.78
C VAL A 133 3.38 -21.71 -13.37
N VAL A 134 2.16 -22.15 -13.10
CA VAL A 134 1.79 -22.77 -11.83
C VAL A 134 1.51 -24.25 -12.07
N GLU A 135 2.24 -25.11 -11.38
CA GLU A 135 2.17 -26.58 -11.50
C GLU A 135 1.75 -27.29 -10.21
#